data_AF-A0A7X5IPL2-F1
#
_entry.id   AF-A0A7X5IPL2-F1
#
_cell.length_a   1.000
_cell.length_b   1.000
_cell.length_c   1.000
_cell.angle_alpha   90.00
_cell.angle_beta   90.00
_cell.angle_gamma   90.00
#
_symmetry.space_group_name_H-M   'P 1'
#
loop_
_entity.id
_entity.type
_entity.pdbx_description
1 polymer ?
#
loop_
_entity_poly.entity_id
_entity_poly.type
_entity_poly.pdbx_seq_one_letter_code
_entity_poly.pdbx_strand_id
1 'polypeptide(L)'
;MRRIFAYIKKRRLPVKITYLYANSLGDFAERIYTGIISDYTVTLYEGVEFQIDIAFSNGAKLHEHLGWETYFTESSPNKTTLEYCNDGPYCQFIIETIPEHK
;
A
#
# COMPACT_ATOMS: atom_id res chain seq x y z
N MET A 1 1.34 8.41 -3.91
CA MET A 1 1.70 6.97 -3.94
C MET A 1 2.76 6.62 -4.97
N ARG A 2 2.56 6.83 -6.29
CA ARG A 2 3.54 6.48 -7.34
C ARG A 2 4.98 6.93 -7.05
N ARG A 3 5.18 8.15 -6.52
CA ARG A 3 6.51 8.67 -6.14
C ARG A 3 7.19 7.85 -5.04
N ILE A 4 6.42 7.34 -4.07
CA ILE A 4 6.92 6.51 -2.97
C ILE A 4 7.40 5.16 -3.51
N PHE A 5 6.58 4.49 -4.33
CA PHE A 5 6.98 3.25 -4.98
C PHE A 5 8.17 3.44 -5.93
N ALA A 6 8.22 4.54 -6.69
CA ALA A 6 9.39 4.88 -7.51
C ALA A 6 10.67 4.99 -6.67
N TYR A 7 10.59 5.68 -5.53
CA TYR A 7 11.71 5.85 -4.61
C TYR A 7 12.19 4.50 -4.02
N ILE A 8 11.25 3.70 -3.50
CA ILE A 8 11.52 2.38 -2.92
C ILE A 8 12.14 1.45 -3.96
N LYS A 9 11.52 1.33 -5.15
CA LYS A 9 12.01 0.51 -6.27
C LYS A 9 13.41 0.92 -6.71
N LYS A 10 13.65 2.23 -6.90
CA LYS A 10 14.96 2.75 -7.33
C LYS A 10 16.08 2.38 -6.36
N ARG A 11 15.80 2.35 -5.06
CA ARG A 11 16.76 2.03 -4.00
C ARG A 11 16.76 0.56 -3.59
N ARG A 12 15.88 -0.26 -4.17
CA ARG A 12 15.71 -1.68 -3.83
C ARG A 12 15.49 -1.92 -2.34
N LEU A 13 14.79 -1.00 -1.67
CA LEU A 13 14.56 -1.10 -0.23
C LEU A 13 13.63 -2.29 0.05
N PRO A 14 13.97 -3.17 1.01
CA PRO A 14 13.02 -4.17 1.48
C PRO A 14 11.87 -3.44 2.20
N VAL A 15 10.65 -3.87 1.95
CA VAL A 15 9.45 -3.26 2.53
C VAL A 15 8.50 -4.32 3.06
N LYS A 16 7.71 -3.90 4.05
CA LYS A 16 6.47 -4.55 4.48
C LYS A 16 5.32 -3.63 4.05
N ILE A 17 4.36 -4.18 3.31
CA ILE A 17 3.13 -3.50 2.92
C ILE A 17 1.97 -4.18 3.63
N THR A 18 1.21 -3.41 4.40
CA THR A 18 0.01 -3.88 5.08
C THR A 18 -1.20 -3.21 4.46
N TYR A 19 -2.17 -4.02 4.04
CA TYR A 19 -3.51 -3.58 3.70
C TYR A 19 -4.47 -4.01 4.81
N LEU A 20 -5.16 -3.03 5.38
CA LEU A 20 -6.23 -3.25 6.36
C LEU A 20 -7.55 -2.82 5.74
N TYR A 21 -8.55 -3.67 5.86
CA TYR A 21 -9.94 -3.37 5.55
C TYR A 21 -10.80 -3.74 6.74
N ALA A 22 -11.69 -2.84 7.14
CA ALA A 22 -12.73 -3.08 8.11
C ALA A 22 -14.03 -2.43 7.64
N ASN A 23 -15.20 -2.95 8.00
CA ASN A 23 -16.46 -2.24 7.76
C ASN A 23 -17.40 -2.24 8.97
N SER A 24 -18.46 -1.43 8.91
CA SER A 24 -19.48 -1.29 9.96
C SER A 24 -20.32 -2.56 10.19
N LEU A 25 -20.24 -3.56 9.30
CA LEU A 25 -20.89 -4.86 9.44
C LEU A 25 -20.02 -5.87 10.21
N GLY A 26 -18.79 -5.49 10.58
CA GLY A 26 -17.85 -6.32 11.33
C GLY A 26 -16.91 -7.15 10.45
N ASP A 27 -16.92 -6.97 9.13
CA ASP A 27 -15.92 -7.61 8.27
C ASP A 27 -14.56 -6.98 8.53
N PHE A 28 -13.54 -7.82 8.66
CA PHE A 28 -12.16 -7.41 8.84
C PHE A 28 -11.24 -8.29 7.99
N ALA A 29 -10.31 -7.66 7.27
CA ALA A 29 -9.26 -8.34 6.54
C ALA A 29 -7.93 -7.61 6.68
N GLU A 30 -6.89 -8.34 7.06
CA GLU A 30 -5.51 -7.88 7.06
C GLU A 30 -4.71 -8.71 6.05
N ARG A 31 -3.97 -8.02 5.18
CA ARG A 31 -3.06 -8.65 4.22
C ARG A 31 -1.68 -8.01 4.35
N ILE A 32 -0.66 -8.84 4.56
CA ILE A 32 0.72 -8.41 4.77
C ILE A 32 1.59 -8.99 3.67
N TYR A 33 2.35 -8.12 3.02
CA TYR A 33 3.26 -8.46 1.93
C TYR A 33 4.66 -7.97 2.28
N THR A 34 5.68 -8.82 2.10
CA THR A 34 7.06 -8.47 2.38
C THR A 34 7.94 -8.79 1.20
N GLY A 35 8.82 -7.85 0.83
CA GLY A 35 9.81 -8.08 -0.20
C GLY A 35 10.43 -6.81 -0.77
N ILE A 36 11.21 -6.96 -1.82
CA ILE A 36 11.77 -5.85 -2.60
C ILE A 36 10.90 -5.67 -3.85
N ILE A 37 10.33 -4.48 -4.01
CA ILE A 37 9.49 -4.13 -5.17
C ILE A 37 10.33 -4.21 -6.45
N SER A 38 9.95 -5.10 -7.37
CA SER A 38 10.54 -5.21 -8.70
C SER A 38 9.76 -4.40 -9.73
N ASP A 39 8.44 -4.36 -9.61
CA ASP A 39 7.58 -3.52 -10.46
C ASP A 39 6.29 -3.10 -9.77
N TYR A 40 5.65 -2.03 -10.28
CA TYR A 40 4.37 -1.58 -9.76
C TYR A 40 3.54 -0.83 -10.82
N THR A 41 2.23 -0.94 -10.71
CA THR A 41 1.26 -0.13 -11.44
C THR A 41 0.27 0.48 -10.45
N VAL A 42 -0.11 1.74 -10.68
CA VAL A 42 -1.18 2.41 -9.91
C VAL A 42 -2.12 3.05 -10.92
N THR A 43 -3.33 2.55 -11.07
CA THR A 43 -4.30 3.01 -12.08
C THR A 43 -5.52 3.59 -11.38
N LEU A 44 -6.00 4.74 -11.84
CA LEU A 44 -7.30 5.25 -11.41
C LEU A 44 -8.38 4.54 -12.26
N TYR A 45 -9.14 3.66 -11.63
CA TYR A 45 -10.23 2.92 -12.21
C TYR A 45 -11.54 3.69 -12.01
N GLU A 46 -12.26 3.93 -13.11
CA GLU A 46 -13.59 4.57 -13.15
C GLU A 46 -13.72 5.92 -12.41
N GLY A 47 -12.59 6.58 -12.13
CA GLY A 47 -12.56 7.85 -11.39
C GLY A 47 -12.86 7.72 -9.90
N VAL A 48 -13.01 6.49 -9.38
CA VAL A 48 -13.48 6.22 -8.01
C VAL A 48 -12.51 5.39 -7.19
N GLU A 49 -11.59 4.63 -7.81
CA GLU A 49 -10.66 3.77 -7.06
C GLU A 49 -9.26 3.75 -7.68
N PHE A 50 -8.24 3.73 -6.85
CA PHE A 50 -6.89 3.40 -7.23
C PHE A 50 -6.70 1.88 -7.13
N GLN A 51 -6.50 1.23 -8.28
CA GLN A 51 -5.98 -0.13 -8.35
C GLN A 51 -4.46 -0.09 -8.22
N ILE A 52 -3.92 -0.88 -7.29
CA ILE A 52 -2.50 -0.96 -6.97
C ILE A 52 -2.02 -2.38 -7.18
N ASP A 53 -1.15 -2.55 -8.16
CA ASP A 53 -0.49 -3.81 -8.46
C ASP A 53 1.00 -3.69 -8.14
N ILE A 54 1.54 -4.63 -7.37
CA ILE A 54 2.98 -4.67 -7.03
C ILE A 54 3.51 -6.08 -7.28
N ALA A 55 4.62 -6.17 -8.01
CA ALA A 55 5.42 -7.37 -8.14
C ALA A 55 6.64 -7.28 -7.22
N PHE A 56 6.90 -8.34 -6.48
CA PHE A 56 8.07 -8.46 -5.62
C PHE A 56 9.14 -9.35 -6.26
N SER A 57 10.39 -9.13 -5.87
CA SER A 57 11.55 -9.86 -6.40
C SER A 57 11.57 -11.34 -6.01
N ASN A 58 10.80 -11.75 -4.99
CA ASN A 58 10.59 -13.14 -4.59
C ASN A 58 9.47 -13.85 -5.38
N GLY A 59 8.89 -13.19 -6.39
CA GLY A 59 7.79 -13.72 -7.20
C GLY A 59 6.39 -13.48 -6.63
N ALA A 60 6.27 -12.95 -5.40
CA ALA A 60 4.98 -12.59 -4.82
C ALA A 60 4.36 -11.40 -5.57
N LYS A 61 3.02 -11.32 -5.53
CA LYS A 61 2.25 -10.22 -6.10
C LYS A 61 1.25 -9.70 -5.08
N LEU A 62 1.07 -8.39 -5.04
CA LEU A 62 0.02 -7.69 -4.31
C LEU A 62 -0.92 -7.05 -5.32
N HIS A 63 -2.22 -7.15 -5.06
CA HIS A 63 -3.27 -6.51 -5.83
C HIS A 63 -4.31 -5.95 -4.85
N GLU A 64 -4.40 -4.63 -4.75
CA GLU A 64 -5.27 -3.96 -3.78
C GLU A 64 -5.99 -2.75 -4.38
N HIS A 65 -7.15 -2.42 -3.81
CA HIS A 65 -7.97 -1.28 -4.19
C HIS A 65 -8.01 -0.26 -3.05
N LEU A 66 -7.89 1.03 -3.41
CA LEU A 66 -8.06 2.15 -2.50
C LEU A 66 -9.05 3.16 -3.07
N GLY A 67 -9.97 3.65 -2.23
CA GLY A 67 -10.87 4.72 -2.63
C GLY A 67 -10.11 5.97 -3.09
N TRP A 68 -10.65 6.68 -4.07
CA TRP A 68 -10.05 7.92 -4.60
C TRP A 68 -9.89 9.02 -3.53
N GLU A 69 -10.74 8.99 -2.49
CA GLU A 69 -10.71 9.90 -1.35
C GLU A 69 -9.64 9.53 -0.30
N THR A 70 -8.77 8.57 -0.60
CA THR A 70 -7.63 8.25 0.28
C THR A 70 -6.74 9.47 0.49
N TYR A 71 -6.34 9.71 1.74
CA TYR A 71 -5.40 10.76 2.11
C TYR A 71 -4.21 10.20 2.91
N PHE A 72 -3.11 10.94 2.92
CA PHE A 72 -1.94 10.59 3.72
C PHE A 72 -2.15 10.98 5.17
N THR A 73 -2.07 10.02 6.10
CA THR A 73 -2.03 10.31 7.54
C THR A 73 -0.62 10.37 8.08
N GLU A 74 0.29 9.62 7.49
CA GLU A 74 1.71 9.65 7.82
C GLU A 74 2.54 9.51 6.54
N SER A 75 3.60 10.32 6.42
CA SER A 75 4.55 10.19 5.30
C SER A 75 5.95 10.58 5.75
N SER A 76 6.76 9.56 6.05
CA SER A 76 8.18 9.66 6.37
C SER A 76 9.01 8.79 5.41
N PRO A 77 10.34 8.94 5.38
CA PRO A 77 11.20 8.07 4.57
C PRO A 77 11.07 6.57 4.86
N ASN A 78 10.63 6.22 6.08
CA ASN A 78 10.59 4.84 6.55
C ASN A 78 9.17 4.26 6.63
N LYS A 79 8.16 5.13 6.68
CA LYS A 79 6.76 4.73 6.84
C LYS A 79 5.85 5.71 6.11
N THR A 80 4.97 5.19 5.27
CA THR A 80 3.88 5.96 4.68
C THR A 80 2.57 5.23 4.92
N THR A 81 1.58 5.95 5.44
CA THR A 81 0.23 5.45 5.67
C THR A 81 -0.74 6.27 4.83
N LEU A 82 -1.55 5.57 4.04
CA LEU A 82 -2.73 6.14 3.40
C LEU A 82 -3.98 5.55 4.04
N GLU A 83 -4.97 6.39 4.26
CA GLU A 83 -6.23 5.99 4.89
C GLU A 83 -7.41 6.46 4.05
N TYR A 84 -8.46 5.66 4.07
CA TYR A 84 -9.79 6.01 3.60
C TYR A 84 -10.80 5.59 4.65
N CYS A 85 -11.70 6.50 5.00
CA CYS A 85 -12.78 6.26 5.96
C CYS A 85 -14.01 7.00 5.44
N ASN A 86 -15.07 6.27 5.11
CA ASN A 86 -16.32 6.86 4.61
C ASN A 86 -17.55 6.18 5.20
N ASP A 87 -17.77 6.35 6.52
CA ASP A 87 -18.95 5.92 7.30
C ASP A 87 -19.41 4.44 7.15
N GLY A 88 -18.62 3.61 6.48
CA GLY A 88 -18.95 2.21 6.15
C GLY A 88 -17.69 1.37 6.12
N PRO A 89 -16.79 1.52 5.13
CA PRO A 89 -15.48 0.87 5.12
C PRO A 89 -14.34 1.80 5.60
N TYR A 90 -13.47 1.26 6.44
CA TYR A 90 -12.18 1.80 6.82
C TYR A 90 -11.07 1.00 6.13
N CYS A 91 -10.26 1.67 5.32
CA CYS A 91 -9.13 1.07 4.62
C CYS A 91 -7.83 1.77 5.00
N GLN A 92 -6.79 1.03 5.35
CA GLN A 92 -5.42 1.56 5.46
C GLN A 92 -4.47 0.83 4.52
N PHE A 93 -3.61 1.59 3.87
CA PHE A 93 -2.48 1.09 3.08
C PHE A 93 -1.19 1.63 3.68
N ILE A 94 -0.46 0.76 4.36
CA ILE A 94 0.75 1.09 5.10
C ILE A 94 1.94 0.51 4.36
N ILE A 95 2.94 1.35 4.09
CA ILE A 95 4.21 0.95 3.48
C ILE A 95 5.32 1.27 4.49
N GLU A 96 6.00 0.25 4.99
CA GLU A 96 7.11 0.37 5.94
C GLU A 96 8.39 -0.18 5.30
N THR A 97 9.46 0.63 5.25
CA THR A 97 10.78 0.13 4.87
C THR A 97 11.39 -0.67 6.01
N ILE A 98 11.92 -1.84 5.70
CA ILE A 98 12.62 -2.68 6.65
C ILE A 98 14.08 -2.20 6.70
N PRO A 99 14.61 -1.77 7.86
CA PRO A 99 16.03 -1.44 7.96
C PRO A 99 16.86 -2.67 7.66
N GLU A 100 17.70 -2.63 6.64
CA GLU A 100 18.82 -3.56 6.55
C GLU A 100 19.76 -3.21 7.71
N HIS A 101 20.12 -4.21 8.53
CA HIS A 101 20.97 -4.02 9.71
C HIS A 101 22.15 -3.08 9.41
N LYS A 102 22.32 -2.05 10.24
CA LYS A 102 23.56 -1.25 10.30
C LYS A 102 24.72 -2.12 10.75
#